data_AF-A0A532U2P5-F1
#
_entry.id   AF-A0A532U2P5-F1
#
_cell.length_a   1.000
_cell.length_b   1.000
_cell.length_c   1.000
_cell.angle_alpha   90.00
_cell.angle_beta   90.00
_cell.angle_gamma   90.00
#
_symmetry.space_group_name_H-M   'P 1'
#
loop_
_entity.id
_entity.type
_entity.pdbx_description
1 polymer ?
#
loop_
_entity_poly.entity_id
_entity_poly.type
_entity_poly.pdbx_seq_one_letter_code
_entity_poly.pdbx_strand_id
1 'polypeptide(L)'
;MNDPGDTRWEYTYHGRLKQYGSWKELVGEGDQRERQDVGYQVDQIEYVIQKLVDQPFTRQTQMVTWMPNHDLQVYDPPCLQSLWYRILEDEDGTQWLNCNIRFRSNDAWGANFMNMFGFIRFNREVIADEIARRSGKTVRLGRMNWQADSYHIYGRDIQQAKEMLFDRLDSMSLEERTYNFHDEFIQEMYNGADEMIRMKIRQYDEEHA
;
A
#
# COMPACT_ATOMS: atom_id res chain seq x y z
N MET A 1 -16.91 12.69 -5.25
CA MET A 1 -16.89 12.58 -6.74
C MET A 1 -17.80 13.57 -7.42
N ASN A 2 -19.04 13.74 -6.96
CA ASN A 2 -19.97 14.78 -7.43
C ASN A 2 -19.70 16.18 -6.83
N ASP A 3 -18.50 16.39 -6.27
CA ASP A 3 -18.06 17.67 -5.74
C ASP A 3 -16.82 18.15 -6.51
N PRO A 4 -16.99 19.05 -7.50
CA PRO A 4 -15.88 19.57 -8.29
C PRO A 4 -14.86 20.39 -7.47
N GLY A 5 -15.21 20.81 -6.25
CA GLY A 5 -14.33 21.56 -5.36
C GLY A 5 -13.49 20.70 -4.42
N ASP A 6 -13.71 19.38 -4.37
CA ASP A 6 -12.97 18.48 -3.48
C ASP A 6 -11.59 18.17 -4.06
N THR A 7 -10.54 18.71 -3.43
CA THR A 7 -9.13 18.51 -3.82
C THR A 7 -8.47 17.35 -3.08
N ARG A 8 -9.20 16.65 -2.20
CA ARG A 8 -8.66 15.49 -1.48
C ARG A 8 -8.52 14.29 -2.43
N TRP A 9 -7.60 13.40 -2.08
CA TRP A 9 -7.45 12.12 -2.78
C TRP A 9 -8.79 11.36 -2.81
N GLU A 10 -9.20 10.94 -4.01
CA GLU A 10 -10.46 10.23 -4.21
C GLU A 10 -10.46 8.83 -3.55
N TYR A 11 -9.28 8.29 -3.27
CA TYR A 11 -9.10 7.03 -2.56
C TYR A 11 -7.74 6.96 -1.87
N THR A 12 -7.61 5.98 -0.98
CA THR A 12 -6.32 5.46 -0.53
C THR A 12 -6.25 3.97 -0.82
N TYR A 13 -5.05 3.41 -1.00
CA TYR A 13 -4.91 1.96 -1.17
C TYR A 13 -5.50 1.19 0.02
N HIS A 14 -5.21 1.63 1.25
CA HIS A 14 -5.77 0.99 2.43
C HIS A 14 -7.30 1.04 2.45
N GLY A 15 -7.90 2.19 2.12
CA GLY A 15 -9.35 2.32 2.03
C GLY A 15 -9.96 1.36 1.01
N ARG A 16 -9.37 1.23 -0.19
CA ARG A 16 -9.82 0.28 -1.21
C ARG A 16 -9.64 -1.18 -0.80
N LEU A 17 -8.67 -1.51 0.05
CA LEU A 17 -8.46 -2.87 0.54
C LEU A 17 -9.38 -3.22 1.72
N LYS A 18 -9.59 -2.27 2.64
CA LYS A 18 -10.36 -2.43 3.88
C LYS A 18 -11.87 -2.26 3.69
N GLN A 19 -12.29 -1.41 2.75
CA GLN A 19 -13.68 -1.05 2.50
C GLN A 19 -13.97 -1.09 0.99
N TYR A 20 -13.58 -2.17 0.34
CA TYR A 20 -13.77 -2.34 -1.09
C TYR A 20 -15.25 -2.28 -1.47
N GLY A 21 -15.54 -1.58 -2.57
CA GLY A 21 -16.90 -1.39 -3.07
C GLY A 21 -17.57 -0.11 -2.58
N SER A 22 -16.91 0.67 -1.72
CA SER A 22 -17.42 1.94 -1.21
C SER A 22 -16.64 3.15 -1.72
N TRP A 23 -17.31 4.28 -1.84
CA TRP A 23 -16.72 5.57 -2.23
C TRP A 23 -17.49 6.74 -1.61
N LYS A 24 -16.91 7.94 -1.70
CA LYS A 24 -17.49 9.17 -1.12
C LYS A 24 -18.31 9.96 -2.14
N GLU A 25 -19.56 10.25 -1.78
CA GLU A 25 -20.46 11.14 -2.51
C GLU A 25 -21.03 12.23 -1.59
N LEU A 26 -21.36 13.39 -2.17
CA LEU A 26 -22.25 14.36 -1.54
C LEU A 26 -23.69 13.86 -1.69
N VAL A 27 -24.36 13.64 -0.57
CA VAL A 27 -25.74 13.18 -0.47
C VAL A 27 -26.57 14.27 0.21
N GLY A 28 -27.79 14.51 -0.26
CA GLY A 28 -28.69 15.57 0.24
C GLY A 28 -29.02 16.63 -0.81
N GLU A 29 -29.86 17.60 -0.43
CA GLU A 29 -30.34 18.67 -1.31
C GLU A 29 -29.96 20.07 -0.78
N GLY A 30 -29.72 21.01 -1.69
CA GLY A 30 -29.41 22.39 -1.34
C GLY A 30 -28.15 22.53 -0.48
N ASP A 31 -28.30 23.25 0.64
CA ASP A 31 -27.25 23.52 1.62
C ASP A 31 -27.04 22.36 2.62
N GLN A 32 -27.87 21.30 2.57
CA GLN A 32 -27.78 20.13 3.45
C GLN A 32 -26.99 18.96 2.82
N ARG A 33 -26.11 19.25 1.86
CA ARG A 33 -25.29 18.22 1.23
C ARG A 33 -24.16 17.81 2.17
N GLU A 34 -24.12 16.53 2.50
CA GLU A 34 -23.12 15.93 3.37
C GLU A 34 -22.35 14.83 2.65
N ARG A 35 -21.08 14.65 3.01
CA ARG A 35 -20.22 13.65 2.38
C ARG A 35 -20.38 12.31 3.09
N GLN A 36 -20.90 11.31 2.39
CA GLN A 36 -21.18 9.99 2.96
C GLN A 36 -20.51 8.87 2.16
N ASP A 37 -20.20 7.76 2.85
CA ASP A 37 -19.82 6.52 2.17
C ASP A 37 -21.07 5.89 1.56
N VAL A 38 -21.00 5.61 0.27
CA VAL A 38 -22.04 4.89 -0.47
C VAL A 38 -21.46 3.58 -1.02
N GLY A 39 -22.34 2.68 -1.48
CA GLY A 39 -21.95 1.38 -2.03
C GLY A 39 -21.97 0.26 -0.98
N TYR A 40 -21.20 -0.80 -1.23
CA TYR A 40 -21.04 -1.94 -0.32
C TYR A 40 -19.62 -1.97 0.24
N GLN A 41 -19.41 -2.62 1.39
CA GLN A 41 -18.09 -2.70 2.01
C GLN A 41 -17.65 -4.16 2.14
N VAL A 42 -16.48 -4.46 1.58
CA VAL A 42 -15.79 -5.74 1.75
C VAL A 42 -14.42 -5.48 2.36
N ASP A 43 -14.18 -6.11 3.50
CA ASP A 43 -12.88 -6.13 4.17
C ASP A 43 -12.02 -7.26 3.59
N GLN A 44 -11.29 -6.93 2.53
CA GLN A 44 -10.44 -7.91 1.85
C GLN A 44 -9.22 -8.29 2.71
N ILE A 45 -8.77 -7.38 3.60
CA ILE A 45 -7.63 -7.62 4.49
C ILE A 45 -7.99 -8.72 5.48
N GLU A 46 -9.11 -8.58 6.18
CA GLU A 46 -9.60 -9.58 7.12
C GLU A 46 -9.86 -10.92 6.44
N TYR A 47 -10.51 -10.90 5.27
CA TYR A 47 -10.75 -12.12 4.50
C TYR A 47 -9.45 -12.87 4.17
N VAL A 48 -8.42 -12.16 3.69
CA VAL A 48 -7.13 -12.77 3.35
C VAL A 48 -6.44 -13.33 4.59
N ILE A 49 -6.40 -12.58 5.69
CA ILE A 49 -5.79 -13.03 6.95
C ILE A 49 -6.46 -14.30 7.43
N GLN A 50 -7.79 -14.29 7.57
CA GLN A 50 -8.54 -15.45 8.04
C GLN A 50 -8.34 -16.67 7.13
N LYS A 51 -8.40 -16.46 5.81
CA LYS A 51 -8.21 -17.55 4.84
C LYS A 51 -6.80 -18.15 4.89
N LEU A 52 -5.77 -17.35 5.16
CA LEU A 52 -4.39 -17.83 5.32
C LEU A 52 -4.15 -18.52 6.65
N VAL A 53 -4.86 -18.13 7.72
CA VAL A 53 -4.85 -18.88 9.00
C VAL A 53 -5.46 -20.26 8.79
N ASP A 54 -6.62 -20.34 8.13
CA ASP A 54 -7.34 -21.60 7.94
C ASP A 54 -6.69 -22.50 6.88
N GLN A 55 -6.15 -21.91 5.81
CA GLN A 55 -5.58 -22.61 4.67
C GLN A 55 -4.35 -21.89 4.11
N PRO A 56 -3.17 -22.00 4.77
CA PRO A 56 -1.96 -21.26 4.42
C PRO A 56 -1.52 -21.42 2.95
N PHE A 57 -1.67 -22.64 2.41
CA PHE A 57 -1.23 -23.00 1.06
C PHE A 57 -2.24 -22.65 -0.05
N THR A 58 -3.36 -21.97 0.29
CA THR A 58 -4.41 -21.61 -0.66
C THR A 58 -3.89 -20.81 -1.86
N ARG A 59 -4.65 -20.87 -2.96
CA ARG A 59 -4.39 -20.09 -4.18
C ARG A 59 -5.38 -18.93 -4.37
N GLN A 60 -6.29 -18.73 -3.41
CA GLN A 60 -7.48 -17.87 -3.53
C GLN A 60 -7.37 -16.55 -2.73
N THR A 61 -6.24 -16.30 -2.08
CA THR A 61 -6.00 -15.11 -1.24
C THR A 61 -5.52 -13.95 -2.11
N GLN A 62 -6.47 -13.11 -2.52
CA GLN A 62 -6.24 -11.94 -3.34
C GLN A 62 -7.07 -10.76 -2.82
N MET A 63 -6.51 -9.57 -2.92
CA MET A 63 -7.20 -8.30 -2.76
C MET A 63 -7.05 -7.49 -4.04
N VAL A 64 -8.04 -6.66 -4.36
CA VAL A 64 -8.04 -5.77 -5.52
C VAL A 64 -8.46 -4.37 -5.13
N THR A 65 -8.07 -3.37 -5.92
CA THR A 65 -8.40 -1.96 -5.68
C THR A 65 -9.30 -1.38 -6.78
N TRP A 66 -9.18 -1.91 -7.99
CA TRP A 66 -9.92 -1.45 -9.15
C TRP A 66 -11.41 -1.78 -9.04
N MET A 67 -12.26 -0.78 -9.25
CA MET A 67 -13.71 -0.83 -9.24
C MET A 67 -14.21 -0.40 -10.63
N PRO A 68 -14.55 -1.34 -11.54
CA PRO A 68 -14.93 -1.00 -12.92
C PRO A 68 -16.11 -0.02 -13.02
N ASN A 69 -17.02 -0.06 -12.06
CA ASN A 69 -18.16 0.86 -11.98
C ASN A 69 -17.77 2.30 -11.59
N HIS A 70 -16.51 2.53 -11.21
CA HIS A 70 -16.04 3.78 -10.62
C HIS A 70 -14.78 4.31 -11.32
N ASP A 71 -13.73 3.50 -11.38
CA ASP A 71 -12.38 3.91 -11.79
C ASP A 71 -12.23 4.18 -13.30
N LEU A 72 -13.27 3.92 -14.11
CA LEU A 72 -13.31 4.31 -15.53
C LEU A 72 -13.52 5.81 -15.74
N GLN A 73 -13.99 6.53 -14.73
CA GLN A 73 -14.32 7.96 -14.81
C GLN A 73 -13.46 8.82 -13.88
N VAL A 74 -12.68 8.19 -13.01
CA VAL A 74 -11.75 8.85 -12.08
C VAL A 74 -10.55 9.39 -12.87
N TYR A 75 -10.12 10.61 -12.55
CA TYR A 75 -8.97 11.25 -13.21
C TYR A 75 -7.66 10.50 -12.93
N ASP A 76 -7.41 10.14 -11.67
CA ASP A 76 -6.21 9.42 -11.23
C ASP A 76 -6.55 8.08 -10.55
N PRO A 77 -7.00 7.05 -11.28
CA PRO A 77 -7.51 5.83 -10.66
C PRO A 77 -6.39 5.01 -9.99
N PRO A 78 -6.70 4.02 -9.14
CA PRO A 78 -5.69 3.26 -8.40
C PRO A 78 -4.56 2.75 -9.30
N CYS A 79 -3.31 3.03 -8.95
CA CYS A 79 -2.14 2.48 -9.63
C CYS A 79 -1.88 1.02 -9.21
N LEU A 80 -1.90 0.73 -7.90
CA LEU A 80 -2.01 -0.64 -7.38
C LEU A 80 -3.29 -1.26 -7.94
N GLN A 81 -3.22 -2.50 -8.43
CA GLN A 81 -4.36 -3.28 -8.94
C GLN A 81 -4.73 -4.44 -8.04
N SER A 82 -3.73 -5.19 -7.57
CA SER A 82 -3.98 -6.38 -6.77
C SER A 82 -2.80 -6.78 -5.89
N LEU A 83 -3.12 -7.42 -4.78
CA LEU A 83 -2.20 -8.11 -3.89
C LEU A 83 -2.63 -9.58 -3.83
N TRP A 84 -1.73 -10.51 -4.09
CA TRP A 84 -1.99 -11.95 -3.93
C TRP A 84 -0.99 -12.54 -2.95
N TYR A 85 -1.46 -13.45 -2.10
CA TYR A 85 -0.66 -14.05 -1.04
C TYR A 85 -0.70 -15.56 -1.09
N ARG A 86 0.35 -16.19 -0.55
CA ARG A 86 0.38 -17.60 -0.21
C ARG A 86 1.45 -17.87 0.83
N ILE A 87 1.16 -18.75 1.77
CA ILE A 87 2.12 -19.22 2.76
C ILE A 87 2.64 -20.60 2.36
N LEU A 88 3.97 -20.76 2.45
CA LEU A 88 4.65 -22.05 2.34
C LEU A 88 5.35 -22.32 3.68
N GLU A 89 5.32 -23.56 4.13
CA GLU A 89 5.98 -23.99 5.36
C GLU A 89 7.27 -24.73 5.00
N ASP A 90 8.36 -24.44 5.71
CA ASP A 90 9.61 -25.19 5.58
C ASP A 90 9.66 -26.40 6.54
N GLU A 91 10.75 -27.15 6.48
CA GLU A 91 10.95 -28.37 7.28
C GLU A 91 11.00 -28.09 8.80
N ASP A 92 11.37 -26.88 9.20
CA ASP A 92 11.43 -26.42 10.59
C ASP A 92 10.07 -25.89 11.09
N GLY A 93 9.04 -25.92 10.26
CA GLY A 93 7.70 -25.42 10.57
C GLY A 93 7.56 -23.89 10.51
N THR A 94 8.55 -23.17 9.98
CA THR A 94 8.45 -21.73 9.74
C THR A 94 7.61 -21.46 8.51
N GLN A 95 6.67 -20.54 8.64
CA GLN A 95 5.78 -20.11 7.57
C GLN A 95 6.36 -18.90 6.82
N TRP A 96 6.39 -18.97 5.50
CA TRP A 96 6.91 -17.93 4.62
C TRP A 96 5.77 -17.30 3.81
N LEU A 97 5.40 -16.07 4.17
CA LEU A 97 4.39 -15.27 3.47
C LEU A 97 4.97 -14.75 2.15
N ASN A 98 4.57 -15.37 1.05
CA ASN A 98 4.91 -14.93 -0.30
C ASN A 98 3.82 -14.01 -0.82
N CYS A 99 4.20 -12.96 -1.56
CA CYS A 99 3.25 -12.05 -2.16
C CYS A 99 3.58 -11.72 -3.63
N ASN A 100 2.53 -11.48 -4.42
CA ASN A 100 2.62 -10.81 -5.70
C ASN A 100 1.88 -9.48 -5.60
N ILE A 101 2.52 -8.41 -6.05
CA ILE A 101 1.98 -7.06 -6.05
C ILE A 101 1.90 -6.61 -7.50
N ARG A 102 0.75 -6.11 -7.94
CA ARG A 102 0.53 -5.68 -9.32
C ARG A 102 0.15 -4.22 -9.39
N PHE A 103 0.86 -3.48 -10.23
CA PHE A 103 0.63 -2.09 -10.56
C PHE A 103 0.37 -1.96 -12.07
N ARG A 104 -0.65 -1.20 -12.47
CA ARG A 104 -0.86 -0.85 -13.88
C ARG A 104 0.09 0.25 -14.35
N SER A 105 0.55 1.08 -13.41
CA SER A 105 1.39 2.25 -13.63
C SER A 105 2.20 2.50 -12.37
N ASN A 106 3.51 2.63 -12.50
CA ASN A 106 4.39 2.82 -11.34
C ASN A 106 5.56 3.72 -11.73
N ASP A 107 5.56 4.93 -11.17
CA ASP A 107 6.68 5.85 -11.27
C ASP A 107 7.88 5.28 -10.51
N ALA A 108 8.89 4.88 -11.27
CA ALA A 108 10.11 4.23 -10.80
C ALA A 108 10.98 5.17 -9.96
N TRP A 109 10.90 6.49 -10.19
CA TRP A 109 11.76 7.48 -9.55
C TRP A 109 11.07 8.12 -8.35
N GLY A 110 9.89 8.70 -8.54
CA GLY A 110 9.21 9.49 -7.52
C GLY A 110 8.41 8.68 -6.50
N ALA A 111 7.91 7.49 -6.87
CA ALA A 111 6.94 6.77 -6.05
C ALA A 111 7.36 5.35 -5.65
N ASN A 112 8.08 4.64 -6.50
CA ASN A 112 8.30 3.19 -6.34
C ASN A 112 9.00 2.83 -5.03
N PHE A 113 10.02 3.58 -4.63
CA PHE A 113 10.71 3.36 -3.35
C PHE A 113 9.72 3.37 -2.17
N MET A 114 8.89 4.42 -2.10
CA MET A 114 7.90 4.56 -1.02
C MET A 114 6.79 3.51 -1.12
N ASN A 115 6.38 3.12 -2.33
CA ASN A 115 5.41 2.05 -2.51
C ASN A 115 5.96 0.70 -2.01
N MET A 116 7.18 0.34 -2.41
CA MET A 116 7.84 -0.89 -1.94
C MET A 116 8.00 -0.89 -0.42
N PHE A 117 8.50 0.20 0.15
CA PHE A 117 8.63 0.33 1.60
C PHE A 117 7.28 0.16 2.31
N GLY A 118 6.24 0.87 1.84
CA GLY A 118 4.89 0.80 2.39
C GLY A 118 4.31 -0.62 2.36
N PHE A 119 4.46 -1.35 1.24
CA PHE A 119 3.97 -2.73 1.16
C PHE A 119 4.80 -3.73 1.96
N ILE A 120 6.10 -3.52 2.12
CA ILE A 120 6.92 -4.34 3.03
C ILE A 120 6.41 -4.19 4.46
N ARG A 121 6.16 -2.96 4.93
CA ARG A 121 5.61 -2.70 6.26
C ARG A 121 4.20 -3.26 6.41
N PHE A 122 3.32 -3.01 5.44
CA PHE A 122 1.96 -3.56 5.44
C PHE A 122 1.96 -5.10 5.49
N ASN A 123 2.77 -5.76 4.67
CA ASN A 123 2.86 -7.22 4.66
C ASN A 123 3.43 -7.78 5.97
N ARG A 124 4.38 -7.07 6.59
CA ARG A 124 4.92 -7.44 7.91
C ARG A 124 3.86 -7.26 9.00
N GLU A 125 3.45 -6.03 9.23
CA GLU A 125 2.71 -5.60 10.43
C GLU A 125 1.23 -5.97 10.37
N VAL A 126 0.61 -5.86 9.20
CA VAL A 126 -0.84 -6.06 9.06
C VAL A 126 -1.16 -7.51 8.69
N ILE A 127 -0.38 -8.12 7.80
CA ILE A 127 -0.67 -9.48 7.31
C ILE A 127 0.07 -10.54 8.12
N ALA A 128 1.41 -10.53 8.11
CA ALA A 128 2.20 -11.61 8.71
C ALA A 128 2.04 -11.67 10.23
N ASP A 129 2.14 -10.54 10.93
CA ASP A 129 2.08 -10.49 12.39
C ASP A 129 0.69 -10.91 12.90
N GLU A 130 -0.39 -10.51 12.21
CA GLU A 130 -1.75 -10.92 12.59
C GLU A 130 -2.02 -12.41 12.32
N ILE A 131 -1.50 -12.95 11.20
CA ILE A 131 -1.57 -14.40 10.94
C ILE A 131 -0.76 -15.17 12.00
N ALA A 132 0.44 -14.71 12.34
CA ALA A 132 1.27 -15.32 13.39
C ALA A 132 0.53 -15.32 14.74
N ARG A 133 -0.09 -14.19 15.10
CA ARG A 133 -0.88 -14.06 16.33
C ARG A 133 -2.06 -15.02 16.37
N ARG A 134 -2.80 -15.18 15.27
CA ARG A 134 -4.00 -16.05 15.21
C ARG A 134 -3.66 -17.53 15.10
N SER A 135 -2.62 -17.87 14.34
CA SER A 135 -2.23 -19.28 14.09
C SER A 135 -1.31 -19.86 15.16
N GLY A 136 -0.65 -19.01 15.96
CA GLY A 136 0.39 -19.42 16.90
C GLY A 136 1.68 -19.90 16.23
N LYS A 137 1.84 -19.68 14.91
CA LYS A 137 3.02 -20.07 14.13
C LYS A 137 3.94 -18.89 13.87
N THR A 138 5.22 -19.19 13.66
CA THR A 138 6.19 -18.19 13.19
C THR A 138 5.95 -17.89 11.72
N VAL A 139 5.56 -16.65 11.41
CA VAL A 139 5.36 -16.19 10.02
C VAL A 139 6.43 -15.16 9.65
N ARG A 140 7.24 -15.48 8.64
CA ARG A 140 8.27 -14.61 8.08
C ARG A 140 7.87 -14.14 6.69
N LEU A 141 8.41 -12.99 6.27
CA LEU A 141 8.26 -12.54 4.89
C LEU A 141 9.09 -13.43 3.97
N GLY A 142 8.45 -13.98 2.95
CA GLY A 142 9.07 -14.72 1.86
C GLY A 142 9.28 -13.82 0.64
N ARG A 143 9.12 -14.40 -0.56
CA ARG A 143 9.31 -13.69 -1.83
C ARG A 143 8.24 -12.62 -2.01
N MET A 144 8.68 -11.41 -2.35
CA MET A 144 7.85 -10.37 -2.93
C MET A 144 8.10 -10.27 -4.43
N ASN A 145 7.05 -10.46 -5.22
CA ASN A 145 7.10 -10.33 -6.67
C ASN A 145 6.40 -9.04 -7.10
N TRP A 146 7.18 -8.06 -7.52
CA TRP A 146 6.69 -6.76 -7.95
C TRP A 146 6.43 -6.75 -9.45
N GLN A 147 5.19 -6.51 -9.86
CA GLN A 147 4.77 -6.46 -11.26
C GLN A 147 4.24 -5.07 -11.56
N ALA A 148 4.83 -4.41 -12.54
CA ALA A 148 4.37 -3.12 -13.04
C ALA A 148 4.18 -3.21 -14.54
N ASP A 149 2.94 -2.98 -15.02
CA ASP A 149 2.63 -3.01 -16.44
C ASP A 149 3.31 -1.84 -17.18
N SER A 150 3.33 -0.67 -16.54
CA SER A 150 4.14 0.48 -16.95
C SER A 150 5.06 0.91 -15.81
N TYR A 151 6.33 0.50 -15.88
CA TYR A 151 7.40 0.94 -14.99
C TYR A 151 8.22 2.02 -15.68
N HIS A 152 8.09 3.27 -15.24
CA HIS A 152 8.55 4.42 -16.02
C HIS A 152 9.14 5.54 -15.16
N ILE A 153 9.91 6.42 -15.81
CA ILE A 153 10.41 7.68 -15.24
C ILE A 153 9.77 8.80 -16.06
N TYR A 154 9.14 9.77 -15.39
CA TYR A 154 8.58 10.93 -16.08
C TYR A 154 9.66 11.75 -16.78
N GLY A 155 9.35 12.32 -17.94
CA GLY A 155 10.31 13.10 -18.73
C GLY A 155 10.99 14.22 -17.95
N ARG A 156 10.25 14.89 -17.04
CA ARG A 156 10.76 15.95 -16.16
C ARG A 156 11.81 15.45 -15.17
N ASP A 157 11.78 14.18 -14.80
CA ASP A 157 12.61 13.58 -13.76
C ASP A 157 13.83 12.85 -14.34
N ILE A 158 13.91 12.68 -15.66
CA ILE A 158 15.02 11.98 -16.34
C ILE A 158 16.37 12.63 -16.03
N GLN A 159 16.47 13.96 -16.06
CA GLN A 159 17.75 14.65 -15.84
C GLN A 159 18.27 14.39 -14.42
N GLN A 160 17.39 14.53 -13.42
CA GLN A 160 17.73 14.28 -12.03
C GLN A 160 18.12 12.80 -11.82
N ALA A 161 17.35 11.86 -12.38
CA ALA A 161 17.65 10.44 -12.26
C ALA A 161 19.03 10.07 -12.85
N LYS A 162 19.43 10.71 -13.96
CA LYS A 162 20.76 10.55 -14.54
C LYS A 162 21.86 11.05 -13.60
N GLU A 163 21.75 12.31 -13.19
CA GLU A 163 22.78 12.97 -12.38
C GLU A 163 22.95 12.34 -10.99
N MET A 164 21.87 11.81 -10.41
CA MET A 164 21.86 11.30 -9.04
C MET A 164 22.09 9.80 -8.94
N LEU A 165 21.72 9.01 -9.96
CA LEU A 165 21.85 7.56 -9.92
C LEU A 165 22.59 6.99 -11.13
N PHE A 166 22.09 7.21 -12.36
CA PHE A 166 22.58 6.45 -13.51
C PHE A 166 24.04 6.76 -13.87
N ASP A 167 24.44 8.03 -13.84
CA ASP A 167 25.82 8.45 -14.15
C ASP A 167 26.81 8.08 -13.03
N ARG A 168 26.30 7.59 -11.88
CA ARG A 168 27.09 7.20 -10.71
C ARG A 168 27.11 5.70 -10.46
N LEU A 169 26.46 4.89 -11.32
CA LEU A 169 26.34 3.45 -11.09
C LEU A 169 27.69 2.73 -10.99
N ASP A 170 28.68 3.19 -11.76
CA ASP A 170 30.02 2.61 -11.81
C ASP A 170 30.95 3.12 -10.69
N SER A 171 30.59 4.25 -10.06
CA SER A 171 31.41 4.91 -9.03
C SER A 171 30.89 4.75 -7.62
N MET A 172 29.64 4.31 -7.44
CA MET A 172 29.04 4.04 -6.14
C MET A 172 28.77 2.55 -5.93
N SER A 173 29.11 2.05 -4.74
CA SER A 173 28.73 0.72 -4.27
C SER A 173 27.21 0.59 -4.07
N LEU A 174 26.71 -0.62 -3.86
CA LEU A 174 25.28 -0.82 -3.57
C LEU A 174 24.90 -0.19 -2.22
N GLU A 175 25.80 -0.30 -1.25
CA GLU A 175 25.68 0.21 0.11
C GLU A 175 25.53 1.73 0.10
N GLU A 176 26.31 2.43 -0.73
CA GLU A 176 26.21 3.89 -0.87
C GLU A 176 24.93 4.36 -1.60
N ARG A 177 24.22 3.46 -2.27
CA ARG A 177 22.98 3.73 -3.01
C ARG A 177 21.72 3.25 -2.29
N THR A 178 21.86 2.65 -1.12
CA THR A 178 20.76 2.08 -0.36
C THR A 178 20.75 2.62 1.06
N TYR A 179 19.55 2.69 1.64
CA TYR A 179 19.39 2.95 3.06
C TYR A 179 19.07 1.64 3.74
N ASN A 180 19.89 1.21 4.70
CA ASN A 180 19.54 0.11 5.55
C ASN A 180 18.55 0.64 6.60
N PHE A 181 17.32 0.10 6.57
CA PHE A 181 16.27 0.54 7.45
C PHE A 181 16.64 0.38 8.94
N HIS A 182 17.53 -0.56 9.26
CA HIS A 182 17.96 -0.82 10.63
C HIS A 182 19.09 0.09 11.13
N ASP A 183 19.63 0.98 10.29
CA ASP A 183 20.63 1.95 10.73
C ASP A 183 20.03 2.91 11.75
N GLU A 184 20.79 3.26 12.79
CA GLU A 184 20.32 4.10 13.90
C GLU A 184 19.76 5.43 13.42
N PHE A 185 20.45 6.10 12.49
CA PHE A 185 20.00 7.36 11.90
C PHE A 185 18.65 7.23 11.17
N ILE A 186 18.45 6.14 10.41
CA ILE A 186 17.20 5.90 9.68
C ILE A 186 16.06 5.58 10.66
N GLN A 187 16.34 4.80 11.71
CA GLN A 187 15.39 4.51 12.77
C GLN A 187 14.99 5.77 13.55
N GLU A 188 15.95 6.65 13.87
CA GLU A 188 15.68 7.91 14.54
C GLU A 188 14.75 8.80 13.69
N MET A 189 15.08 8.97 12.41
CA MET A 189 14.24 9.73 11.47
C MET A 189 12.83 9.14 11.36
N TYR A 190 12.72 7.81 11.25
CA TYR A 190 11.43 7.12 11.12
C TYR A 190 10.57 7.27 12.38
N ASN A 191 11.14 7.00 13.56
CA ASN A 191 10.42 7.06 14.82
C ASN A 191 10.05 8.50 15.21
N GLY A 192 10.94 9.47 14.95
CA GLY A 192 10.66 10.89 15.17
C GLY A 192 9.53 11.42 14.28
N ALA A 193 9.39 10.89 13.07
CA ALA A 193 8.27 11.25 12.19
C ALA A 193 6.91 10.73 12.70
N ASP A 194 6.86 9.57 13.36
CA ASP A 194 5.62 8.97 13.86
C ASP A 194 4.88 9.88 14.86
N GLU A 195 5.61 10.47 15.82
CA GLU A 195 5.02 11.37 16.81
C GLU A 195 4.37 12.60 16.15
N MET A 196 5.09 13.23 15.22
CA MET A 196 4.59 14.40 14.49
C MET A 196 3.37 14.05 13.63
N ILE A 197 3.36 12.89 12.98
CA ILE A 197 2.24 12.43 12.15
C ILE A 197 1.01 12.17 13.03
N ARG A 198 1.17 11.47 14.16
CA ARG A 198 0.06 11.22 15.11
C ARG A 198 -0.52 12.51 15.67
N MET A 199 0.31 13.51 15.95
CA MET A 199 -0.16 14.84 16.36
C MET A 199 -0.99 15.50 15.27
N LYS A 200 -0.52 15.49 14.02
CA LYS A 200 -1.29 16.04 12.88
C LYS A 200 -2.63 15.34 12.68
N ILE A 201 -2.67 14.02 12.82
CA ILE A 201 -3.91 13.24 12.70
C ILE A 201 -4.90 13.65 13.81
N ARG A 202 -4.45 13.67 15.07
CA ARG A 202 -5.32 14.07 16.20
C ARG A 202 -5.87 15.48 16.02
N GLN A 203 -5.02 16.43 15.65
CA GLN A 203 -5.45 17.82 15.42
C GLN A 203 -6.49 17.88 14.28
N TYR A 204 -6.28 17.15 13.19
CA TYR A 204 -7.23 17.09 12.10
C TYR A 204 -8.59 16.52 12.56
N ASP A 205 -8.57 15.41 13.30
CA ASP A 205 -9.77 14.77 13.83
C ASP A 205 -10.52 15.70 14.79
N GLU A 206 -9.83 16.44 15.66
CA GLU A 206 -10.44 17.43 16.57
C GLU A 206 -11.07 18.61 15.83
N GLU A 207 -10.46 19.07 14.74
CA GLU A 207 -10.97 20.19 13.92
C GLU A 207 -12.17 19.80 13.04
N HIS A 208 -12.39 18.49 12.82
CA HIS A 208 -13.39 17.97 11.86
C HIS A 208 -14.39 16.96 12.48
N ALA A 209 -14.38 16.79 13.81
CA ALA A 209 -15.38 16.03 14.56
C ALA A 209 -16.62 16.88 14.88
#